data_AF-X0HYL4-F1
#
_entry.id   AF-X0HYL4-F1
#
_cell.length_a   1.000
_cell.length_b   1.000
_cell.length_c   1.000
_cell.angle_alpha   90.00
_cell.angle_beta   90.00
_cell.angle_gamma   90.00
#
_symmetry.space_group_name_H-M   'P 1'
#
loop_
_entity.id
_entity.type
_entity.pdbx_description
1 polymer ?
#
loop_
_entity_poly.entity_id
_entity_poly.type
_entity_poly.pdbx_seq_one_letter_code
_entity_poly.pdbx_strand_id
1 'polypeptide(L)'
;MTSDAPAADMCQCARAKGEYGTEGELAATVICPDCHLEQSTFPEPDNAEQPDLISERDVYIAFTGSSSLLKIAEKHPNDQSIQKAVKKREKSHQGVKDLINNYGMSNVVTTIRVLLDDHVFTCTDAARHRFPNLFPEEQEVDYKLVNMAKLSKIADFLLLFLSGHAKD
;
A
#
# COMPACT_ATOMS: atom_id res chain seq x y z
N MET A 1 7.38 -36.51 -4.61
CA MET A 1 8.72 -36.25 -4.06
C MET A 1 9.20 -34.98 -4.77
N THR A 2 8.83 -33.81 -4.26
CA THR A 2 9.51 -32.92 -3.27
C THR A 2 10.20 -31.77 -4.02
N SER A 3 9.69 -30.56 -3.79
CA SER A 3 10.24 -29.27 -4.23
C SER A 3 11.58 -29.01 -3.56
N ASP A 4 12.57 -28.52 -4.33
CA ASP A 4 13.73 -27.82 -3.79
C ASP A 4 13.51 -26.30 -3.93
N ALA A 5 13.36 -25.63 -2.79
CA ALA A 5 13.50 -24.19 -2.67
C ALA A 5 14.99 -23.88 -2.41
N PRO A 6 15.56 -22.77 -2.93
CA PRO A 6 16.93 -22.41 -2.62
C PRO A 6 17.02 -22.00 -1.15
N ALA A 7 17.66 -22.83 -0.33
CA ALA A 7 18.07 -22.46 1.01
C ALA A 7 19.09 -21.32 0.90
N ALA A 8 18.78 -20.17 1.49
CA ALA A 8 19.76 -19.11 1.69
C ALA A 8 20.80 -19.64 2.70
N ASP A 9 21.96 -20.07 2.21
CA ASP A 9 23.03 -20.61 3.03
C ASP A 9 23.59 -19.51 3.96
N MET A 10 23.24 -19.58 5.24
CA MET A 10 23.79 -18.71 6.29
C MET A 10 25.15 -19.25 6.74
N CYS A 11 26.16 -18.38 6.85
CA CYS A 11 27.50 -18.80 7.27
C CYS A 11 27.50 -19.39 8.70
N GLN A 12 27.98 -20.61 8.85
CA GLN A 12 28.08 -21.33 10.13
C GLN A 12 29.44 -21.21 10.82
N CYS A 13 30.33 -20.32 10.35
CA CYS A 13 31.60 -20.06 11.01
C CYS A 13 31.36 -19.61 12.46
N ALA A 14 32.06 -20.22 13.43
CA ALA A 14 31.94 -19.86 14.83
C ALA A 14 32.19 -18.36 15.00
N ARG A 15 31.19 -17.61 15.47
CA ARG A 15 31.28 -16.15 15.69
C ARG A 15 32.48 -15.87 16.59
N ALA A 16 33.60 -15.47 16.00
CA ALA A 16 34.72 -14.93 16.75
C ALA A 16 34.21 -13.68 17.46
N LYS A 17 34.22 -13.69 18.79
CA LYS A 17 33.92 -12.52 19.62
C LYS A 17 34.99 -11.46 19.35
N GLY A 18 34.79 -10.66 18.31
CA GLY A 18 35.53 -9.44 18.08
C GLY A 18 34.79 -8.30 18.77
N GLU A 19 35.36 -7.76 19.83
CA GLU A 19 34.97 -6.46 20.37
C GLU A 19 35.31 -5.40 19.31
N TYR A 20 34.33 -4.94 18.54
CA TYR A 20 34.44 -3.67 17.83
C TYR A 20 33.41 -2.71 18.42
N GLY A 21 33.94 -1.80 19.23
CA GLY A 21 33.21 -0.64 19.71
C GLY A 21 33.01 0.40 18.61
N THR A 22 32.01 1.24 18.89
CA THR A 22 31.79 2.62 18.44
C THR A 22 31.22 2.86 17.04
N GLU A 23 29.94 3.28 17.09
CA GLU A 23 29.41 4.56 16.59
C GLU A 23 29.52 4.87 15.09
N GLY A 24 28.34 4.97 14.46
CA GLY A 24 28.13 5.78 13.27
C GLY A 24 28.02 5.01 11.96
N GLU A 25 26.85 5.14 11.35
CA GLU A 25 26.60 5.00 9.90
C GLU A 25 26.65 3.61 9.24
N LEU A 26 25.49 3.33 8.62
CA LEU A 26 25.24 2.46 7.48
C LEU A 26 25.45 0.96 7.71
N ALA A 27 24.41 0.21 7.35
CA ALA A 27 24.41 -1.24 7.25
C ALA A 27 25.52 -1.69 6.29
N ALA A 28 26.72 -1.92 6.82
CA ALA A 28 27.79 -2.58 6.10
C ALA A 28 27.58 -4.09 6.24
N THR A 29 27.22 -4.75 5.14
CA THR A 29 27.29 -6.20 5.05
C THR A 29 28.75 -6.61 5.19
N VAL A 30 29.08 -7.27 6.30
CA VAL A 30 30.42 -7.80 6.53
C VAL A 30 30.49 -9.17 5.85
N ILE A 31 31.34 -9.32 4.85
CA ILE A 31 31.60 -10.62 4.22
C ILE A 31 32.54 -11.39 5.14
N CYS A 32 32.16 -12.59 5.56
CA CYS A 32 33.03 -13.43 6.38
C CYS A 32 34.26 -13.84 5.54
N PRO A 33 35.49 -13.56 5.98
CA PRO A 33 36.69 -13.86 5.20
C PRO A 33 36.96 -15.36 5.04
N ASP A 34 36.37 -16.22 5.89
CA ASP A 34 36.59 -17.68 5.84
C ASP A 34 35.59 -18.41 4.91
N CYS A 35 34.35 -17.93 4.83
CA CYS A 35 33.28 -18.58 4.05
C CYS A 35 32.83 -17.75 2.84
N HIS A 36 33.28 -16.49 2.70
CA HIS A 36 32.85 -15.51 1.70
C HIS A 36 31.33 -15.26 1.61
N LEU A 37 30.56 -15.74 2.59
CA LEU A 37 29.14 -15.52 2.70
C LEU A 37 28.86 -14.27 3.56
N GLU A 38 27.78 -13.58 3.24
CA GLU A 38 27.34 -12.37 3.94
C GLU A 38 26.96 -12.72 5.39
N GLN A 39 27.63 -12.09 6.36
CA GLN A 39 27.19 -12.12 7.74
C GLN A 39 26.09 -11.08 7.93
N SER A 40 24.87 -11.57 8.14
CA SER A 40 23.76 -10.74 8.59
C SER A 40 24.01 -10.34 10.04
N THR A 41 24.39 -9.07 10.24
CA THR A 41 24.55 -8.44 11.56
C THR A 41 23.22 -7.94 12.14
N PHE A 42 22.08 -8.25 11.51
CA PHE A 42 20.80 -7.94 12.10
C PHE A 42 20.68 -8.69 13.43
N PRO A 43 20.54 -7.97 14.55
CA PRO A 43 19.98 -8.57 15.75
C PRO A 43 18.64 -9.14 15.30
N GLU A 44 18.44 -10.45 15.48
CA GLU A 44 17.11 -11.03 15.51
C GLU A 44 16.31 -10.14 16.47
N PRO A 45 15.26 -9.44 16.01
CA PRO A 45 14.54 -8.56 16.91
C PRO A 45 13.92 -9.46 17.96
N ASP A 46 14.53 -9.43 19.15
CA ASP A 46 13.94 -9.98 20.36
C ASP A 46 12.48 -9.54 20.37
N ASN A 47 11.61 -10.53 20.53
CA ASN A 47 10.15 -10.41 20.55
C ASN A 47 9.69 -9.54 21.73
N ALA A 48 10.07 -8.26 21.73
CA ALA A 48 9.34 -7.22 22.41
C ALA A 48 8.03 -7.10 21.63
N GLU A 49 6.90 -7.35 22.28
CA GLU A 49 5.58 -6.98 21.78
C GLU A 49 5.67 -5.54 21.29
N GLN A 50 5.86 -5.36 19.97
CA GLN A 50 5.73 -4.07 19.36
C GLN A 50 4.30 -3.65 19.64
N PRO A 51 4.05 -2.45 20.18
CA PRO A 51 2.68 -1.97 20.30
C PRO A 51 2.05 -2.11 18.92
N ASP A 52 0.90 -2.81 18.83
CA ASP A 52 0.22 -3.08 17.57
C ASP A 52 0.23 -1.80 16.72
N LEU A 53 0.99 -1.83 15.63
CA LEU A 53 1.17 -0.66 14.79
C LEU A 53 -0.19 -0.32 14.19
N ILE A 54 -0.59 0.95 14.31
CA ILE A 54 -1.84 1.42 13.74
C ILE A 54 -1.82 1.20 12.21
N SER A 55 -2.85 0.51 11.72
CA SER A 55 -3.02 0.24 10.30
C SER A 55 -3.34 1.54 9.54
N GLU A 56 -2.41 1.97 8.69
CA GLU A 56 -2.61 3.12 7.79
C GLU A 56 -3.88 2.97 6.95
N ARG A 57 -4.16 1.74 6.51
CA ARG A 57 -5.35 1.40 5.73
C ARG A 57 -6.62 1.67 6.52
N ASP A 58 -6.68 1.26 7.78
CA ASP A 58 -7.88 1.44 8.62
C ASP A 58 -8.09 2.92 8.95
N VAL A 59 -6.99 3.67 9.15
CA VAL A 59 -7.04 5.13 9.26
C VAL A 59 -7.58 5.74 7.97
N TYR A 60 -7.08 5.35 6.79
CA TYR A 60 -7.60 5.86 5.53
C TYR A 60 -9.10 5.59 5.37
N ILE A 61 -9.57 4.36 5.62
CA ILE A 61 -10.99 4.00 5.52
C ILE A 61 -11.82 4.85 6.50
N ALA A 62 -11.39 4.98 7.75
CA ALA A 62 -12.14 5.71 8.77
C ALA A 62 -12.23 7.22 8.47
N PHE A 63 -11.26 7.77 7.75
CA PHE A 63 -11.17 9.19 7.44
C PHE A 63 -11.56 9.56 5.99
N THR A 64 -11.74 8.59 5.11
CA THR A 64 -12.14 8.86 3.72
C THR A 64 -13.51 9.55 3.67
N GLY A 65 -13.65 10.54 2.79
CA GLY A 65 -14.84 11.41 2.74
C GLY A 65 -15.01 12.37 3.92
N SER A 66 -14.01 12.53 4.79
CA SER A 66 -14.06 13.53 5.87
C SER A 66 -13.92 14.94 5.31
N SER A 67 -15.03 15.66 5.17
CA SER A 67 -15.04 17.05 4.70
C SER A 67 -14.15 17.99 5.52
N SER A 68 -13.97 17.70 6.81
CA SER A 68 -13.14 18.54 7.68
C SER A 68 -11.65 18.24 7.53
N LEU A 69 -11.30 17.00 7.18
CA LEU A 69 -9.93 16.62 6.87
C LEU A 69 -9.53 17.13 5.48
N LEU A 70 -10.40 16.96 4.47
CA LEU A 70 -10.15 17.44 3.11
C LEU A 70 -9.92 18.96 3.06
N LYS A 71 -10.72 19.75 3.81
CA LYS A 71 -10.55 21.21 3.90
C LYS A 71 -9.20 21.66 4.43
N ILE A 72 -8.55 20.84 5.27
CA ILE A 72 -7.26 21.18 5.85
C ILE A 72 -6.10 20.55 5.07
N ALA A 73 -6.35 19.46 4.32
CA ALA A 73 -5.36 18.79 3.48
C ALA A 73 -4.74 19.73 2.42
N GLU A 74 -5.54 20.64 1.86
CA GLU A 74 -5.09 21.63 0.88
C GLU A 74 -4.19 22.74 1.45
N LYS A 75 -3.99 22.81 2.77
CA LYS A 75 -3.41 23.98 3.45
C LYS A 75 -2.19 23.68 4.32
N HIS A 76 -1.49 22.57 4.10
CA HIS A 76 -0.37 22.10 4.95
C HIS A 76 -0.73 22.13 6.44
N PRO A 77 -1.61 21.22 6.88
CA PRO A 77 -2.22 21.31 8.19
C PRO A 77 -1.22 20.99 9.32
N ASN A 78 -1.24 21.80 10.38
CA ASN A 78 -0.52 21.49 11.61
C ASN A 78 -1.24 20.43 12.47
N ASP A 79 -0.54 19.85 13.46
CA ASP A 79 -1.10 18.81 14.34
C ASP A 79 -2.40 19.23 15.03
N GLN A 80 -2.49 20.50 15.45
CA GLN A 80 -3.68 21.01 16.10
C GLN A 80 -4.90 21.00 15.18
N SER A 81 -4.70 21.29 13.89
CA SER A 81 -5.74 21.30 12.87
C SER A 81 -6.19 19.87 12.55
N ILE A 82 -5.24 18.95 12.44
CA ILE A 82 -5.50 17.51 12.27
C ILE A 82 -6.28 16.98 13.48
N GLN A 83 -5.83 17.27 14.71
CA GLN A 83 -6.52 16.85 15.93
C GLN A 83 -7.96 17.36 16.02
N LYS A 84 -8.22 18.61 15.58
CA LYS A 84 -9.58 19.15 15.50
C LYS A 84 -10.43 18.39 14.49
N ALA A 85 -9.87 18.03 13.32
CA ALA A 85 -10.56 17.23 12.32
C ALA A 85 -10.87 15.82 12.84
N VAL A 86 -9.94 15.19 13.56
CA VAL A 86 -10.12 13.89 14.23
C VAL A 86 -11.26 13.94 15.23
N LYS A 87 -11.23 14.87 16.19
CA LYS A 87 -12.29 15.04 17.20
C LYS A 87 -13.66 15.32 16.58
N LYS A 88 -13.70 15.99 15.42
CA LYS A 88 -14.96 16.24 14.73
C LYS A 88 -15.51 14.97 14.07
N ARG A 89 -14.66 14.16 13.45
CA ARG A 89 -15.02 12.88 12.82
C ARG A 89 -15.39 11.83 13.87
N GLU A 90 -14.68 11.80 15.00
CA GLU A 90 -14.93 10.91 16.14
C GLU A 90 -16.38 10.96 16.63
N LYS A 91 -17.00 12.16 16.67
CA LYS A 91 -18.38 12.35 17.12
C LYS A 91 -19.42 11.60 16.28
N SER A 92 -19.11 11.30 15.02
CA SER A 92 -20.06 10.72 14.06
C SER A 92 -19.61 9.39 13.47
N HIS A 93 -18.40 8.91 13.79
CA HIS A 93 -17.82 7.74 13.13
C HIS A 93 -17.20 6.79 14.16
N GLN A 94 -17.86 5.66 14.41
CA GLN A 94 -17.44 4.68 15.43
C GLN A 94 -16.03 4.16 15.17
N GLY A 95 -15.66 3.88 13.91
CA GLY A 95 -14.30 3.41 13.60
C GLY A 95 -13.19 4.39 13.98
N VAL A 96 -13.46 5.71 14.01
CA VAL A 96 -12.46 6.68 14.51
C VAL A 96 -12.36 6.63 16.02
N LYS A 97 -13.49 6.45 16.72
CA LYS A 97 -13.52 6.25 18.17
C LYS A 97 -12.74 5.00 18.57
N ASP A 98 -12.91 3.91 17.82
CA ASP A 98 -12.20 2.65 18.06
C ASP A 98 -10.70 2.81 17.82
N LEU A 99 -10.29 3.48 16.74
CA LEU A 99 -8.88 3.80 16.48
C LEU A 99 -8.26 4.63 17.61
N ILE A 100 -8.97 5.65 18.12
CA ILE A 100 -8.48 6.49 19.22
C ILE A 100 -8.39 5.68 20.53
N ASN A 101 -9.34 4.80 20.80
CA ASN A 101 -9.34 3.99 22.02
C ASN A 101 -8.22 2.93 22.01
N ASN A 102 -7.97 2.30 20.85
CA ASN A 102 -7.00 1.21 20.74
C ASN A 102 -5.56 1.73 20.60
N TYR A 103 -5.36 2.82 19.85
CA TYR A 103 -4.02 3.30 19.48
C TYR A 103 -3.69 4.67 20.04
N GLY A 104 -4.66 5.42 20.55
CA GLY A 104 -4.46 6.76 21.08
C GLY A 104 -4.49 7.87 20.01
N MET A 105 -4.95 9.05 20.42
CA MET A 105 -5.09 10.23 19.55
C MET A 105 -3.77 10.63 18.86
N SER A 106 -2.63 10.54 19.56
CA SER A 106 -1.33 10.95 19.02
C SER A 106 -0.90 10.09 17.84
N ASN A 107 -1.11 8.77 17.93
CA ASN A 107 -0.77 7.84 16.85
C ASN A 107 -1.68 8.07 15.64
N VAL A 108 -2.99 8.25 15.87
CA VAL A 108 -3.95 8.58 14.80
C VAL A 108 -3.56 9.88 14.08
N VAL A 109 -3.21 10.94 14.82
CA VAL A 109 -2.78 12.23 14.23
C VAL A 109 -1.49 12.06 13.42
N THR A 110 -0.52 11.31 13.95
CA THR A 110 0.76 11.05 13.27
C THR A 110 0.56 10.28 11.97
N THR A 111 -0.26 9.24 11.98
CA THR A 111 -0.57 8.47 10.76
C THR A 111 -1.32 9.32 9.74
N ILE A 112 -2.30 10.13 10.19
CA ILE A 112 -3.00 11.04 9.28
C ILE A 112 -2.04 12.04 8.65
N ARG A 113 -1.05 12.56 9.39
CA ARG A 113 -0.02 13.44 8.82
C ARG A 113 0.74 12.75 7.70
N VAL A 114 1.25 11.54 7.91
CA VAL A 114 1.96 10.77 6.87
C VAL A 114 1.09 10.60 5.62
N LEU A 115 -0.18 10.22 5.79
CA LEU A 115 -1.11 10.06 4.68
C LEU A 115 -1.46 11.39 3.97
N LEU A 116 -1.44 12.51 4.69
CA LEU A 116 -1.64 13.83 4.10
C LEU A 116 -0.41 14.30 3.32
N ASP A 117 0.79 14.04 3.83
CA ASP A 117 2.05 14.35 3.16
C ASP A 117 2.21 13.55 1.86
N ASP A 118 1.72 12.31 1.84
CA ASP A 118 1.65 11.45 0.65
C ASP A 118 0.44 11.77 -0.26
N HIS A 119 -0.33 12.82 0.03
CA HIS A 119 -1.53 13.23 -0.72
C HIS A 119 -2.62 12.15 -0.86
N VAL A 120 -2.63 11.14 0.00
CA VAL A 120 -3.51 9.96 -0.08
C VAL A 120 -4.99 10.35 0.05
N PHE A 121 -5.32 11.38 0.82
CA PHE A 121 -6.71 11.82 0.97
C PHE A 121 -7.21 12.71 -0.19
N THR A 122 -6.31 13.30 -0.97
CA THR A 122 -6.65 14.30 -2.00
C THR A 122 -6.46 13.79 -3.42
N CYS A 123 -5.65 12.75 -3.62
CA CYS A 123 -5.35 12.18 -4.93
C CYS A 123 -5.76 10.69 -4.96
N THR A 124 -6.73 10.35 -5.80
CA THR A 124 -7.20 8.97 -5.96
C THR A 124 -6.09 8.03 -6.43
N ASP A 125 -5.17 8.49 -7.29
CA ASP A 125 -4.06 7.67 -7.76
C ASP A 125 -3.04 7.39 -6.64
N ALA A 126 -2.76 8.38 -5.79
CA ALA A 126 -1.93 8.18 -4.60
C ALA A 126 -2.59 7.19 -3.62
N ALA A 127 -3.90 7.31 -3.41
CA ALA A 127 -4.66 6.36 -2.60
C ALA A 127 -4.65 4.94 -3.18
N ARG A 128 -4.78 4.80 -4.50
CA ARG A 128 -4.71 3.52 -5.21
C ARG A 128 -3.34 2.88 -5.10
N HIS A 129 -2.28 3.67 -5.26
CA HIS A 129 -0.92 3.17 -5.14
C HIS A 129 -0.60 2.71 -3.72
N ARG A 130 -1.08 3.45 -2.69
CA ARG A 130 -0.89 3.07 -1.29
C ARG A 130 -1.76 1.89 -0.86
N PHE A 131 -2.99 1.80 -1.36
CA PHE A 131 -3.98 0.79 -0.98
C PHE A 131 -4.64 0.13 -2.19
N PRO A 132 -3.90 -0.66 -3.01
CA PRO A 132 -4.44 -1.23 -4.25
C PRO A 132 -5.68 -2.09 -4.02
N ASN A 133 -5.74 -2.80 -2.88
CA ASN A 133 -6.87 -3.65 -2.51
C ASN A 133 -8.19 -2.88 -2.22
N LEU A 134 -8.14 -1.57 -2.02
CA LEU A 134 -9.33 -0.73 -1.83
C LEU A 134 -9.91 -0.21 -3.15
N PHE A 135 -9.15 -0.35 -4.23
CA PHE A 135 -9.53 0.07 -5.57
C PHE A 135 -9.35 -1.13 -6.50
N PRO A 136 -10.17 -2.19 -6.35
CA PRO A 136 -10.15 -3.28 -7.31
C PRO A 136 -10.38 -2.62 -8.67
N GLU A 137 -9.40 -2.76 -9.56
CA GLU A 137 -9.63 -2.50 -10.97
C GLU A 137 -10.87 -3.34 -11.32
N GLU A 138 -11.95 -2.69 -11.73
CA GLU A 138 -12.91 -3.38 -12.58
C GLU A 138 -12.05 -3.95 -13.70
N GLN A 139 -11.79 -5.27 -13.65
CA GLN A 139 -11.16 -5.97 -14.74
C GLN A 139 -11.87 -5.49 -15.99
N GLU A 140 -11.14 -4.76 -16.80
CA GLU A 140 -11.63 -4.19 -18.03
C GLU A 140 -12.34 -5.32 -18.76
N VAL A 141 -13.67 -5.21 -18.85
CA VAL A 141 -14.47 -6.14 -19.64
C VAL A 141 -13.95 -5.97 -21.05
N ASP A 142 -13.13 -6.93 -21.44
CA ASP A 142 -12.47 -7.12 -22.72
C ASP A 142 -13.07 -6.26 -23.83
N TYR A 143 -12.53 -5.05 -24.01
CA TYR A 143 -12.93 -4.14 -25.09
C TYR A 143 -12.59 -4.72 -26.48
N LYS A 144 -11.92 -5.87 -26.57
CA LYS A 144 -11.87 -6.64 -27.81
C LYS A 144 -13.19 -7.38 -28.09
N LEU A 145 -13.89 -7.90 -27.08
CA LEU A 145 -15.13 -8.66 -27.28
C LEU A 145 -16.28 -7.77 -27.82
N VAL A 146 -16.44 -6.56 -27.27
CA VAL A 146 -17.48 -5.62 -27.71
C VAL A 146 -17.19 -5.06 -29.12
N ASN A 147 -15.92 -4.85 -29.46
CA ASN A 147 -15.53 -4.42 -30.80
C ASN A 147 -15.71 -5.53 -31.84
N MET A 148 -15.39 -6.79 -31.53
CA MET A 148 -15.63 -7.91 -32.44
C MET A 148 -17.13 -8.15 -32.69
N ALA A 149 -17.98 -8.03 -31.66
CA ALA A 149 -19.43 -8.16 -31.83
C ALA A 149 -20.05 -7.03 -32.67
N LYS A 150 -19.53 -5.79 -32.56
CA LYS A 150 -19.95 -4.67 -33.42
C LYS A 150 -19.44 -4.83 -34.85
N LEU A 151 -18.20 -5.28 -35.05
CA LEU A 151 -17.63 -5.49 -36.37
C LEU A 151 -18.31 -6.65 -37.11
N SER A 152 -18.68 -7.73 -36.41
CA SER A 152 -19.44 -8.86 -36.99
C SER A 152 -20.79 -8.40 -37.55
N LYS A 153 -21.54 -7.59 -36.80
CA LYS A 153 -22.86 -7.08 -37.25
C LYS A 153 -22.75 -6.17 -38.48
N ILE A 154 -21.66 -5.40 -38.59
CA ILE A 154 -21.40 -4.56 -39.76
C ILE A 154 -21.03 -5.42 -40.97
N ALA A 155 -20.22 -6.47 -40.79
CA ALA A 155 -19.87 -7.40 -41.86
C ALA A 155 -21.08 -8.17 -42.40
N ASP A 156 -21.97 -8.65 -41.51
CA ASP A 156 -23.21 -9.33 -41.91
C ASP A 156 -24.15 -8.40 -42.70
N PHE A 157 -24.25 -7.12 -42.31
CA PHE A 157 -25.05 -6.13 -43.03
C PHE A 157 -24.50 -5.83 -44.42
N LEU A 158 -23.18 -5.73 -44.57
CA LEU A 158 -22.52 -5.49 -45.86
C LEU A 158 -22.63 -6.70 -46.81
N LEU A 159 -22.53 -7.93 -46.29
CA LEU A 159 -22.71 -9.14 -47.10
C LEU A 159 -24.15 -9.27 -47.64
N LEU A 160 -25.15 -8.90 -46.84
CA LEU A 160 -26.56 -8.88 -47.29
C LEU A 160 -26.79 -7.81 -48.37
N PHE A 161 -26.20 -6.63 -48.21
CA PHE A 161 -26.34 -5.53 -49.18
C PHE A 161 -25.68 -5.85 -50.53
N LEU A 162 -24.52 -6.50 -50.52
CA LEU A 162 -23.83 -6.93 -51.74
C LEU A 162 -24.52 -8.13 -52.41
N SER A 163 -25.16 -9.01 -51.63
CA SER A 163 -25.89 -10.17 -52.18
C SER A 163 -27.26 -9.81 -52.77
N GLY A 164 -27.85 -8.67 -52.37
CA GLY A 164 -29.15 -8.19 -52.89
C GLY A 164 -29.08 -7.49 -54.26
N HIS A 165 -27.88 -7.16 -54.76
CA HIS A 165 -27.69 -6.46 -56.03
C HIS A 165 -27.37 -7.39 -57.23
N ALA A 166 -27.43 -8.71 -57.06
CA ALA A 166 -27.12 -9.69 -58.10
C ALA A 166 -28.36 -10.45 -58.62
N LYS A 167 -29.54 -9.82 -58.65
CA LYS A 167 -30.74 -10.40 -59.26
C LYS A 167 -31.56 -9.30 -59.94
N ASP A 168 -31.21 -9.04 -61.20
CA ASP A 168 -32.19 -8.65 -62.23
C ASP A 168 -33.32 -9.69 -62.31
#